data_AF-A0A7K3UPJ5-F1
#
_entry.id   AF-A0A7K3UPJ5-F1
#
_cell.length_a   1.000
_cell.length_b   1.000
_cell.length_c   1.000
_cell.angle_alpha   90.00
_cell.angle_beta   90.00
_cell.angle_gamma   90.00
#
_symmetry.space_group_name_H-M   'P 1'
#
loop_
_entity.id
_entity.type
_entity.pdbx_description
1 polymer ?
#
loop_
_entity_poly.entity_id
_entity_poly.type
_entity_poly.pdbx_seq_one_letter_code
_entity_poly.pdbx_strand_id
1 'polypeptide(L)'
;FVDSAAEVYDAARAIAADTGGHYMDQFTYAERATDWRGNNNIAESMFLQMQRERHPVPRWIVVGAGTGGTSATIGRYIRFQRHATQVCVADPAGSVFAAYWRTGDGTLTAPGSRIEGIGRPRVEPS
;
A
#
# COMPACT_ATOMS: atom_id res chain seq x y z
N PHE A 1 -14.88 20.05 -5.52
CA PHE A 1 -13.85 19.55 -6.45
C PHE A 1 -12.51 20.10 -6.01
N VAL A 2 -11.40 19.45 -6.37
CA VAL A 2 -10.03 19.90 -6.05
C VAL A 2 -9.25 20.11 -7.34
N ASP A 3 -8.26 21.00 -7.31
CA ASP A 3 -7.48 21.36 -8.50
C ASP A 3 -6.26 20.43 -8.68
N SER A 4 -5.79 19.81 -7.59
CA SER A 4 -4.72 18.81 -7.63
C SER A 4 -5.03 17.57 -6.79
N ALA A 5 -4.45 16.42 -7.17
CA ALA A 5 -4.61 15.16 -6.44
C ALA A 5 -4.09 15.23 -4.99
N ALA A 6 -3.13 16.12 -4.71
CA ALA A 6 -2.57 16.30 -3.38
C ALA A 6 -3.56 16.93 -2.38
N GLU A 7 -4.51 17.74 -2.88
CA GLU A 7 -5.50 18.47 -2.08
C GLU A 7 -6.70 17.62 -1.64
N VAL A 8 -6.91 16.45 -2.26
CA VAL A 8 -8.08 15.58 -2.00
C VAL A 8 -8.27 15.32 -0.51
N TYR A 9 -7.18 15.20 0.24
CA TYR A 9 -7.19 14.90 1.66
C TYR A 9 -7.69 16.03 2.53
N ASP A 10 -7.18 17.23 2.28
CA ASP A 10 -7.54 18.40 3.06
C ASP A 10 -8.98 18.81 2.74
N ALA A 11 -9.38 18.70 1.47
CA ALA A 11 -10.77 18.89 1.05
C ALA A 11 -11.73 17.90 1.71
N ALA A 12 -11.38 16.60 1.74
CA ALA A 12 -12.24 15.58 2.37
C ALA A 12 -12.37 15.79 3.89
N ARG A 13 -11.29 16.19 4.56
CA ARG A 13 -11.31 16.53 6.00
C ARG A 13 -12.18 17.75 6.28
N ALA A 14 -12.09 18.80 5.46
CA ALA A 14 -12.92 19.99 5.60
C ALA A 14 -14.41 19.66 5.44
N ILE A 15 -14.78 18.89 4.41
CA ILE A 15 -16.17 18.46 4.20
C ILE A 15 -16.71 17.66 5.39
N ALA A 16 -15.90 16.74 5.95
CA ALA A 16 -16.32 15.97 7.12
C ALA A 16 -16.58 16.88 8.33
N ALA A 17 -15.71 17.88 8.57
CA ALA A 17 -15.90 18.86 9.64
C ALA A 17 -17.16 19.70 9.44
N ASP A 18 -17.40 20.20 8.22
CA ASP A 18 -18.52 21.09 7.90
C ASP A 18 -19.88 20.39 7.94
N THR A 19 -19.91 19.09 7.60
CA THR A 19 -21.15 18.30 7.51
C THR A 19 -21.43 17.47 8.76
N GLY A 20 -20.51 17.42 9.72
CA GLY A 20 -20.55 16.46 10.81
C GLY A 20 -20.35 15.00 10.35
N GLY A 21 -19.75 14.81 9.17
CA GLY A 21 -19.42 13.51 8.61
C GLY A 21 -18.15 12.89 9.20
N HIS A 22 -17.85 11.66 8.79
CA HIS A 22 -16.63 10.95 9.20
C HIS A 22 -15.71 10.67 8.02
N TYR A 23 -14.46 11.12 8.12
CA TYR A 23 -13.43 10.81 7.13
C TYR A 23 -12.69 9.52 7.52
N MET A 24 -12.96 8.44 6.78
CA MET A 24 -12.45 7.09 7.09
C MET A 24 -10.92 6.92 6.99
N ASP A 25 -10.22 7.82 6.28
CA ASP A 25 -8.76 7.85 6.14
C ASP A 25 -8.10 6.48 5.86
N GLN A 26 -8.22 6.01 4.61
CA GLN A 26 -7.60 4.74 4.19
C GLN A 26 -6.05 4.76 4.14
N PHE A 27 -5.40 5.87 4.46
CA PHE A 27 -3.97 6.07 4.27
C PHE A 27 -3.20 5.97 5.58
N THR A 28 -3.68 6.61 6.65
CA THR A 28 -2.93 6.70 7.92
C THR A 28 -2.61 5.35 8.57
N TYR A 29 -3.45 4.33 8.35
CA TYR A 29 -3.27 2.99 8.93
C TYR A 29 -3.41 1.86 7.90
N ALA A 30 -3.07 2.13 6.64
CA ALA A 30 -3.22 1.16 5.56
C ALA A 30 -2.52 -0.17 5.83
N GLU A 31 -1.38 -0.15 6.52
CA GLU A 31 -0.59 -1.30 6.91
C GLU A 31 -1.15 -2.06 8.13
N ARG A 32 -2.11 -1.48 8.86
CA ARG A 32 -2.81 -2.09 10.02
C ARG A 32 -4.25 -2.48 9.71
N ALA A 33 -4.82 -1.94 8.63
CA ALA A 33 -6.21 -2.14 8.25
C ALA A 33 -6.59 -3.62 8.07
N THR A 34 -5.60 -4.47 7.77
CA THR A 34 -5.79 -5.92 7.69
C THR A 34 -5.02 -6.60 8.81
N ASP A 35 -5.71 -7.50 9.54
CA ASP A 35 -5.02 -8.48 10.37
C ASP A 35 -4.25 -9.45 9.46
N TRP A 36 -2.97 -9.14 9.26
CA TRP A 36 -2.06 -9.95 8.45
C TRP A 36 -1.71 -11.29 9.11
N ARG A 37 -2.00 -11.47 10.40
CA ARG A 37 -1.84 -12.75 11.11
C ARG A 37 -3.10 -13.61 11.04
N GLY A 38 -4.25 -12.98 10.84
CA GLY A 38 -5.55 -13.63 10.79
C GLY A 38 -5.79 -14.41 9.50
N ASN A 39 -6.72 -15.36 9.57
CA ASN A 39 -7.02 -16.31 8.50
C ASN A 39 -7.96 -15.75 7.41
N ASN A 40 -7.84 -14.46 7.12
CA ASN A 40 -8.67 -13.78 6.12
C ASN A 40 -7.95 -12.60 5.49
N ASN A 41 -6.75 -12.85 4.98
CA ASN A 41 -5.98 -11.83 4.27
C ASN A 41 -5.54 -12.32 2.89
N ILE A 42 -5.20 -11.36 2.02
CA ILE A 42 -4.83 -11.65 0.64
C ILE A 42 -3.61 -12.56 0.54
N ALA A 43 -2.63 -12.45 1.46
CA ALA A 43 -1.42 -13.24 1.43
C ALA A 43 -1.72 -14.71 1.76
N GLU A 44 -2.48 -14.99 2.82
CA GLU A 44 -2.91 -16.35 3.13
C GLU A 44 -3.72 -16.96 1.99
N SER A 45 -4.67 -16.21 1.43
CA SER A 45 -5.48 -16.65 0.29
C SER A 45 -4.59 -17.03 -0.90
N MET A 46 -3.58 -16.22 -1.21
CA MET A 46 -2.60 -16.52 -2.27
C MET A 46 -1.85 -17.82 -1.97
N PHE A 47 -1.28 -17.98 -0.78
CA PHE A 47 -0.51 -19.18 -0.45
C PHE A 47 -1.37 -20.46 -0.41
N LEU A 48 -2.63 -20.38 0.06
CA LEU A 48 -3.59 -21.49 0.00
C LEU A 48 -3.96 -21.89 -1.43
N GLN A 49 -4.04 -20.92 -2.35
CA GLN A 49 -4.25 -21.22 -3.77
C GLN A 49 -2.99 -21.86 -4.37
N MET A 50 -1.81 -21.29 -4.08
CA MET A 50 -0.53 -21.80 -4.59
C MET A 50 -0.23 -23.24 -4.16
N GLN A 51 -0.74 -23.71 -3.01
CA GLN A 51 -0.60 -25.12 -2.59
C GLN A 51 -1.08 -26.14 -3.63
N ARG A 52 -1.95 -25.73 -4.56
CA ARG A 52 -2.47 -26.58 -5.65
C ARG A 52 -1.65 -26.52 -6.93
N GLU A 53 -0.62 -25.69 -6.96
CA GLU A 53 0.24 -25.45 -8.12
C GLU A 53 1.57 -26.20 -8.02
N ARG A 54 2.28 -26.33 -9.15
CA ARG A 54 3.62 -26.95 -9.23
C ARG A 54 4.63 -26.28 -8.28
N HIS A 55 4.48 -24.99 -8.03
CA HIS A 55 5.39 -24.18 -7.22
C HIS A 55 4.63 -23.57 -6.02
N PRO A 56 4.36 -24.34 -4.96
CA PRO A 56 3.47 -23.91 -3.87
C PRO A 56 4.04 -22.77 -3.02
N VAL A 57 5.36 -22.59 -3.05
CA VAL A 57 6.05 -21.42 -2.50
C VAL A 57 6.65 -20.66 -3.67
N PRO A 58 6.00 -19.59 -4.16
CA PRO A 58 6.54 -18.81 -5.27
C PRO A 58 7.84 -18.13 -4.86
N ARG A 59 8.80 -18.02 -5.78
CA ARG A 59 10.05 -17.29 -5.51
C ARG A 59 9.82 -15.78 -5.34
N TRP A 60 8.87 -15.23 -6.10
CA TRP A 60 8.57 -13.80 -6.12
C TRP A 60 7.06 -13.56 -6.06
N ILE A 61 6.67 -12.54 -5.33
CA ILE A 61 5.38 -11.88 -5.44
C ILE A 61 5.62 -10.44 -5.85
N VAL A 62 4.92 -9.98 -6.90
CA VAL A 62 5.03 -8.62 -7.42
C VAL A 62 3.73 -7.86 -7.12
N VAL A 63 3.84 -6.66 -6.58
CA VAL A 63 2.69 -5.83 -6.18
C VAL A 63 2.97 -4.35 -6.46
N GLY A 64 1.95 -3.58 -6.86
CA GLY A 64 2.10 -2.15 -7.14
C GLY A 64 2.25 -1.29 -5.87
N ALA A 65 2.95 -0.16 -6.00
CA ALA A 65 3.15 0.83 -4.94
C ALA A 65 1.93 1.77 -4.81
N GLY A 66 0.93 1.36 -4.03
CA GLY A 66 -0.22 2.20 -3.66
C GLY A 66 0.00 2.87 -2.31
N THR A 67 -0.93 2.63 -1.38
CA THR A 67 -0.79 3.00 0.04
C THR A 67 0.28 2.20 0.77
N GLY A 68 0.80 1.13 0.17
CA GLY A 68 1.74 0.21 0.80
C GLY A 68 1.08 -0.92 1.59
N GLY A 69 -0.20 -0.80 1.97
CA GLY A 69 -0.93 -1.79 2.78
C GLY A 69 -0.84 -3.23 2.26
N THR A 70 -1.14 -3.46 0.98
CA THR A 70 -1.04 -4.79 0.36
C THR A 70 0.39 -5.36 0.43
N SER A 71 1.40 -4.56 0.07
CA SER A 71 2.80 -4.99 0.11
C SER A 71 3.29 -5.28 1.53
N ALA A 72 2.83 -4.50 2.52
CA ALA A 72 3.13 -4.71 3.92
C ALA A 72 2.47 -5.99 4.45
N THR A 73 1.19 -6.25 4.13
CA THR A 73 0.49 -7.48 4.50
C THR A 73 1.21 -8.71 3.94
N ILE A 74 1.54 -8.70 2.64
CA ILE A 74 2.27 -9.81 1.99
C ILE A 74 3.64 -10.01 2.62
N GLY A 75 4.43 -8.92 2.77
CA GLY A 75 5.78 -9.00 3.32
C GLY A 75 5.81 -9.48 4.78
N ARG A 76 4.85 -9.05 5.61
CA ARG A 76 4.72 -9.50 7.00
C ARG A 76 4.30 -10.98 7.07
N TYR A 77 3.34 -11.39 6.26
CA TYR A 77 2.90 -12.79 6.19
C TYR A 77 4.04 -13.72 5.78
N ILE A 78 4.79 -13.39 4.71
CA ILE A 78 5.96 -14.17 4.26
C ILE A 78 6.97 -14.34 5.39
N ARG A 79 7.32 -13.26 6.09
CA ARG A 79 8.28 -13.30 7.21
C ARG A 79 7.76 -14.14 8.36
N PHE A 80 6.48 -14.04 8.68
CA PHE A 80 5.84 -14.78 9.76
C PHE A 80 5.79 -16.29 9.49
N GLN A 81 5.38 -16.69 8.29
CA GLN A 81 5.35 -18.09 7.85
C GLN A 81 6.73 -18.63 7.44
N ARG A 82 7.76 -17.78 7.42
CA ARG A 82 9.15 -18.12 7.02
C ARG A 82 9.25 -18.69 5.60
N HIS A 83 8.43 -18.19 4.68
CA HIS A 83 8.54 -18.56 3.27
C HIS A 83 9.81 -17.95 2.66
N ALA A 84 10.46 -18.69 1.75
CA ALA A 84 11.61 -18.20 0.99
C ALA A 84 11.22 -17.20 -0.13
N THR A 85 9.94 -16.86 -0.23
CA THR A 85 9.38 -15.90 -1.18
C THR A 85 9.94 -14.50 -0.95
N GLN A 86 10.24 -13.79 -2.04
CA GLN A 86 10.65 -12.39 -2.04
C GLN A 86 9.50 -11.50 -2.55
N VAL A 87 9.45 -10.23 -2.12
CA VAL A 87 8.46 -9.25 -2.58
C VAL A 87 9.13 -8.20 -3.44
N CYS A 88 8.57 -7.95 -4.62
CA CYS A 88 8.93 -6.84 -5.50
C CYS A 88 7.79 -5.81 -5.50
N VAL A 89 8.09 -4.58 -5.08
CA VAL A 89 7.13 -3.48 -5.11
C VAL A 89 7.38 -2.64 -6.36
N ALA A 90 6.46 -2.73 -7.33
CA ALA A 90 6.53 -2.01 -8.59
C ALA A 90 6.06 -0.56 -8.39
N ASP A 91 7.01 0.37 -8.37
CA ASP A 91 6.76 1.80 -8.18
C ASP A 91 6.80 2.55 -9.52
N PRO A 92 5.71 3.19 -9.95
CA PRO A 92 5.68 3.91 -11.22
C PRO A 92 6.46 5.24 -11.16
N ALA A 93 6.90 5.72 -12.31
CA ALA A 93 7.55 7.02 -12.44
C ALA A 93 6.63 8.16 -11.91
N GLY A 94 7.23 9.13 -11.23
CA GLY A 94 6.51 10.24 -10.60
C GLY A 94 5.98 9.94 -9.18
N SER A 95 6.28 8.76 -8.64
CA SER A 95 5.99 8.37 -7.25
C SER A 95 7.13 8.73 -6.29
N VAL A 96 6.78 9.01 -5.03
CA VAL A 96 7.77 9.17 -3.95
C VAL A 96 8.18 7.85 -3.30
N PHE A 97 7.48 6.73 -3.54
CA PHE A 97 7.57 5.53 -2.70
C PHE A 97 8.98 4.94 -2.65
N ALA A 98 9.61 4.71 -3.81
CA ALA A 98 10.96 4.17 -3.88
C ALA A 98 12.03 5.15 -3.37
N ALA A 99 11.78 6.46 -3.45
CA ALA A 99 12.69 7.48 -2.90
C ALA A 99 12.61 7.49 -1.37
N TYR A 100 11.41 7.47 -0.81
CA TYR A 100 11.17 7.34 0.63
C TYR A 100 11.78 6.05 1.19
N TRP A 101 11.54 4.90 0.54
CA TRP A 101 12.12 3.63 0.97
C TRP A 101 13.66 3.66 1.11
N ARG A 102 14.35 4.39 0.23
CA ARG A 102 15.81 4.51 0.24
C ARG A 102 16.35 5.51 1.26
N THR A 103 15.58 6.53 1.59
CA THR A 103 16.07 7.71 2.33
C THR A 103 15.45 7.88 3.72
N GLY A 104 14.22 7.39 3.92
CA GLY A 104 13.41 7.67 5.10
C GLY A 104 12.87 9.10 5.17
N ASP A 105 13.04 9.90 4.12
CA ASP A 105 12.59 11.30 4.12
C ASP A 105 11.08 11.40 3.89
N GLY A 106 10.35 11.69 4.97
CA GLY A 106 8.89 11.87 4.95
C GLY A 106 8.42 13.18 4.31
N THR A 107 9.32 14.09 3.95
CA THR A 107 8.99 15.39 3.35
C THR A 107 8.95 15.36 1.82
N LEU A 108 9.29 14.21 1.22
CA LEU A 108 9.33 14.05 -0.23
C LEU A 108 7.98 14.28 -0.89
N THR A 109 8.02 15.00 -2.02
CA THR A 109 6.89 15.22 -2.92
C THR A 109 7.28 14.89 -4.36
N ALA A 110 6.30 14.55 -5.18
CA ALA A 110 6.46 14.24 -6.58
C ALA A 110 5.18 14.58 -7.36
N PRO A 111 5.24 14.68 -8.71
CA PRO A 111 4.07 14.99 -9.54
C PRO A 111 2.93 13.97 -9.47
N GLY A 112 3.19 12.76 -8.97
CA GLY A 112 2.27 11.63 -9.01
C GLY A 112 2.39 10.81 -10.30
N SER A 113 1.71 9.67 -10.31
CA SER A 113 1.71 8.71 -11.43
C SER A 113 0.57 8.96 -12.42
N ARG A 114 0.77 8.53 -13.67
CA ARG A 114 -0.28 8.49 -14.72
C ARG A 114 -1.16 7.25 -14.64
N ILE A 115 -0.83 6.31 -13.76
CA ILE A 115 -1.56 5.07 -13.51
C ILE A 115 -2.38 5.25 -12.25
N GLU A 116 -3.70 5.08 -12.36
CA GLU A 116 -4.62 5.20 -11.22
C GLU A 116 -4.34 4.13 -10.14
N GLY A 117 -4.51 4.51 -8.87
CA GLY A 117 -4.38 3.62 -7.72
C GLY A 117 -2.95 3.36 -7.21
N ILE A 118 -1.92 3.70 -7.98
CA ILE A 118 -0.50 3.54 -7.60
C ILE A 118 0.32 4.79 -7.92
N GLY A 119 1.46 4.97 -7.25
CA GLY A 119 2.40 6.05 -7.50
C GLY A 119 1.99 7.36 -6.84
N ARG A 120 2.38 7.51 -5.58
CA ARG A 120 1.89 8.56 -4.68
C ARG A 120 2.68 9.87 -4.87
N PRO A 121 2.02 11.03 -4.88
CA PRO A 121 2.69 12.33 -4.99
C PRO A 121 3.33 12.81 -3.68
N ARG A 122 3.06 12.13 -2.55
CA ARG A 122 3.63 12.43 -1.23
C ARG A 122 3.77 11.15 -0.41
N VAL A 123 4.60 11.19 0.62
CA VAL A 123 4.81 10.05 1.52
C VAL A 123 3.52 9.81 2.30
N GLU A 124 3.02 8.58 2.27
CA GLU A 124 1.88 8.18 3.08
C GLU A 124 2.35 7.90 4.52
N PRO A 125 1.53 8.17 5.56
CA PRO A 125 1.95 8.00 6.95
C PRO A 125 2.20 6.54 7.39
N SER A 126 1.76 5.57 6.58
CA SER A 126 1.74 4.12 6.87
C SER A 126 2.99 3.36 6.48
#